data_AF-A0A6V7K6C2-F1
#
_entry.id   AF-A0A6V7K6C2-F1
#
_cell.length_a   1.000
_cell.length_b   1.000
_cell.length_c   1.000
_cell.angle_alpha   90.00
_cell.angle_beta   90.00
_cell.angle_gamma   90.00
#
_symmetry.space_group_name_H-M   'P 1'
#
loop_
_entity.id
_entity.type
_entity.pdbx_description
1 polymer ?
#
loop_
_entity_poly.entity_id
_entity_poly.type
_entity_poly.pdbx_seq_one_letter_code
_entity_poly.pdbx_strand_id
1 'polypeptide(L)'
;VTPSLRHFATSPINMIDVGATVSFYSEQFLTEPSQFLEVLSIVRVLRLFKLTRHSPGLRILIHTFKASAKELALLVFFLVVGIVLFASLVFYAERLQ
;
A
#
# COMPACT_ATOMS: atom_id res chain seq x y z
N VAL A 1 -13.19 -25.93 -11.51
CA VAL A 1 -12.77 -25.12 -12.68
C VAL A 1 -11.65 -24.21 -12.20
N THR A 2 -10.41 -24.50 -12.59
CA THR A 2 -9.24 -23.71 -12.18
C THR A 2 -9.39 -22.28 -12.73
N PRO A 3 -9.42 -21.23 -11.89
CA PRO A 3 -9.50 -19.87 -12.40
C PRO A 3 -8.19 -19.56 -13.14
N SER A 4 -8.28 -18.77 -14.20
CA SER A 4 -7.17 -18.47 -15.11
C SER A 4 -5.92 -17.94 -14.39
N LEU A 5 -4.73 -18.31 -14.88
CA LEU A 5 -3.43 -17.97 -14.28
C LEU A 5 -3.23 -16.46 -14.04
N ARG A 6 -3.79 -15.62 -14.91
CA ARG A 6 -3.73 -14.15 -14.76
C ARG A 6 -4.56 -13.67 -13.57
N HIS A 7 -5.79 -14.15 -13.43
CA HIS A 7 -6.65 -13.79 -12.29
C HIS A 7 -6.09 -14.30 -10.95
N PHE A 8 -5.39 -15.44 -10.98
CA PHE A 8 -4.66 -15.96 -9.81
C PHE A 8 -3.46 -15.06 -9.46
N ALA A 9 -2.68 -14.65 -10.47
CA ALA A 9 -1.51 -13.80 -10.28
C ALA A 9 -1.84 -12.38 -9.80
N THR A 10 -2.96 -11.81 -10.22
CA THR A 10 -3.40 -10.45 -9.82
C THR A 10 -4.07 -10.41 -8.44
N SER A 11 -4.24 -11.56 -7.77
CA SER A 11 -4.71 -11.56 -6.39
C SER A 11 -3.67 -10.85 -5.50
N PRO A 12 -4.05 -9.87 -4.66
CA PRO A 12 -3.10 -9.07 -3.89
C PRO A 12 -2.16 -9.92 -3.03
N ILE A 13 -2.66 -11.06 -2.51
CA ILE A 13 -1.86 -12.02 -1.75
C ILE A 13 -0.79 -12.71 -2.61
N ASN A 14 -1.10 -12.99 -3.88
CA ASN A 14 -0.19 -13.66 -4.81
C ASN A 14 0.85 -12.67 -5.36
N MET A 15 0.46 -11.41 -5.50
CA MET A 15 1.38 -10.32 -5.85
C MET A 15 2.44 -10.10 -4.76
N ILE A 16 2.02 -10.17 -3.48
CA ILE A 16 2.93 -10.12 -2.32
C ILE A 16 3.86 -11.35 -2.29
N ASP A 17 3.35 -12.54 -2.62
CA ASP A 17 4.14 -13.77 -2.64
C ASP A 17 5.24 -13.73 -3.72
N VAL A 18 4.88 -13.31 -4.94
CA VAL A 18 5.83 -13.11 -6.04
C VAL A 18 6.87 -12.05 -5.68
N GLY A 19 6.44 -10.91 -5.12
CA GLY A 19 7.35 -9.85 -4.66
C GLY A 19 8.34 -10.34 -3.60
N ALA A 20 7.88 -11.15 -2.65
CA ALA A 20 8.72 -11.73 -1.60
C ALA A 20 9.78 -12.69 -2.19
N THR A 21 9.40 -13.51 -3.16
CA THR A 21 10.32 -14.40 -3.86
C THR A 21 11.35 -13.60 -4.67
N VAL A 22 10.92 -12.57 -5.39
CA VAL A 22 11.82 -11.69 -6.16
C VAL A 22 12.82 -10.96 -5.25
N SER A 23 12.37 -10.46 -4.09
CA SER A 23 13.24 -9.80 -3.11
C SER A 23 14.35 -10.72 -2.60
N PHE A 24 14.05 -12.01 -2.36
CA PHE A 24 15.06 -13.00 -1.96
C PHE A 24 16.12 -13.22 -3.06
N TYR A 25 15.69 -13.35 -4.32
CA TYR A 25 16.61 -13.54 -5.44
C TYR A 25 17.45 -12.30 -5.74
N SER A 26 16.89 -11.10 -5.59
CA SER A 26 17.61 -9.85 -5.84
C SER A 26 18.76 -9.61 -4.87
N GLU A 27 18.60 -10.03 -3.61
CA GLU A 27 19.65 -9.91 -2.58
C GLU A 27 20.83 -10.86 -2.84
N GLN A 28 20.59 -11.98 -3.52
CA GLN A 28 21.62 -12.97 -3.85
C GLN A 28 22.38 -12.62 -5.14
N PHE A 29 21.76 -11.87 -6.05
CA PHE A 29 22.27 -11.64 -7.42
C PHE A 29 22.94 -10.28 -7.62
N LEU A 30 22.67 -9.28 -6.77
CA LEU A 30 23.22 -7.93 -6.89
C LEU A 30 24.14 -7.64 -5.70
N THR A 31 25.44 -7.71 -5.95
CA THR A 31 26.50 -7.46 -4.95
C THR A 31 26.73 -5.96 -4.68
N GLU A 32 26.31 -5.09 -5.60
CA GLU A 32 26.53 -3.65 -5.49
C GLU A 32 25.28 -2.91 -4.96
N PRO A 33 25.41 -2.09 -3.90
CA PRO A 33 24.31 -1.30 -3.37
C PRO A 33 23.86 -0.26 -4.40
N SER A 34 22.72 -0.52 -5.03
CA SER A 34 22.02 0.43 -5.89
C SER A 34 20.75 0.93 -5.20
N GLN A 35 20.28 2.14 -5.53
CA GLN A 35 18.99 2.66 -5.03
C GLN A 35 17.82 1.68 -5.26
N PHE A 36 17.94 0.80 -6.25
CA PHE A 36 16.99 -0.27 -6.50
C PHE A 36 16.94 -1.31 -5.37
N LEU A 37 18.08 -1.63 -4.74
CA LEU A 37 18.14 -2.55 -3.60
C LEU A 37 17.54 -1.96 -2.32
N GLU A 38 17.62 -0.64 -2.13
CA GLU A 38 16.95 0.03 -1.01
C GLU A 38 15.42 -0.09 -1.14
N VAL A 39 14.88 0.16 -2.33
CA VAL A 39 13.45 -0.01 -2.61
C VAL A 39 13.04 -1.48 -2.51
N LEU A 40 13.86 -2.42 -2.98
CA LEU A 40 13.60 -3.85 -2.83
C LEU A 40 13.65 -4.32 -1.37
N SER A 41 14.44 -3.68 -0.53
CA SER A 41 14.45 -3.94 0.92
C SER A 41 13.12 -3.58 1.59
N ILE A 42 12.33 -2.66 1.02
CA ILE A 42 10.97 -2.36 1.50
C ILE A 42 10.01 -3.52 1.17
N VAL A 43 10.20 -4.21 0.04
CA VAL A 43 9.40 -5.40 -0.35
C VAL A 43 9.53 -6.52 0.69
N ARG A 44 10.66 -6.58 1.38
CA ARG A 44 10.91 -7.45 2.52
C ARG A 44 10.00 -7.21 3.73
N VAL A 45 9.48 -6.01 3.90
CA VAL A 45 8.46 -5.72 4.93
C VAL A 45 7.10 -6.25 4.46
N LEU A 46 6.85 -6.27 3.15
CA LEU A 46 5.59 -6.75 2.59
C LEU A 46 5.33 -8.23 2.84
N ARG A 47 6.37 -9.08 3.00
CA ARG A 47 6.18 -10.48 3.41
C ARG A 47 5.58 -10.64 4.81
N LEU A 48 5.60 -9.62 5.69
CA LEU A 48 4.80 -9.63 6.92
C LEU A 48 3.29 -9.70 6.61
N PHE A 49 2.86 -9.19 5.47
CA PHE A 49 1.49 -9.37 5.00
C PHE A 49 1.18 -10.82 4.60
N LYS A 50 2.14 -11.76 4.50
CA LYS A 50 1.79 -13.20 4.42
C LYS A 50 1.03 -13.67 5.67
N LEU A 51 1.23 -13.02 6.82
CA LEU A 51 0.44 -13.28 8.04
C LEU A 51 -1.05 -12.98 7.84
N THR A 52 -1.44 -12.15 6.86
CA THR A 52 -2.84 -11.93 6.48
C THR A 52 -3.55 -13.23 6.08
N ARG A 53 -2.81 -14.24 5.59
CA ARG A 53 -3.36 -15.56 5.24
C ARG A 53 -3.60 -16.43 6.47
N HIS A 54 -2.82 -16.25 7.53
CA HIS A 54 -2.88 -17.09 8.74
C HIS A 54 -3.72 -16.44 9.85
N SER A 55 -3.88 -15.11 9.81
CA SER A 55 -4.71 -14.37 10.75
C SER A 55 -6.10 -14.07 10.18
N PRO A 56 -7.15 -14.77 10.65
CA PRO A 56 -8.52 -14.45 10.25
C PRO A 56 -8.94 -13.02 10.63
N GLY A 57 -8.38 -12.46 11.70
CA GLY A 57 -8.65 -11.08 12.13
C GLY A 57 -8.22 -10.04 11.09
N LEU A 58 -7.09 -10.24 10.42
CA LEU A 58 -6.61 -9.31 9.40
C LEU A 58 -7.46 -9.37 8.12
N ARG A 59 -8.02 -10.55 7.79
CA ARG A 59 -8.99 -10.68 6.69
C ARG A 59 -10.29 -9.93 6.99
N ILE A 60 -10.78 -10.01 8.23
CA ILE A 60 -11.97 -9.25 8.66
C ILE A 60 -11.71 -7.75 8.55
N LEU A 61 -10.56 -7.27 9.04
CA LEU A 61 -10.18 -5.87 8.94
C LEU A 61 -10.20 -5.37 7.48
N ILE A 62 -9.62 -6.13 6.55
CA ILE A 62 -9.64 -5.80 5.12
C ILE A 62 -11.08 -5.74 4.59
N HIS A 63 -11.94 -6.68 5.00
CA HIS A 63 -13.32 -6.72 4.53
C HIS A 63 -14.14 -5.53 5.05
N THR A 64 -13.97 -5.18 6.33
CA THR A 64 -14.57 -4.00 6.94
C THR A 64 -14.06 -2.72 6.28
N PHE A 65 -12.76 -2.61 6.07
CA PHE A 65 -12.16 -1.48 5.38
C PHE A 65 -12.68 -1.34 3.95
N LYS A 66 -12.83 -2.46 3.23
CA LYS A 66 -13.41 -2.46 1.88
C LYS A 66 -14.88 -2.02 1.87
N ALA A 67 -15.67 -2.45 2.86
CA ALA A 67 -17.06 -2.03 3.00
C ALA A 67 -17.17 -0.51 3.25
N SER A 68 -16.31 0.02 4.12
CA SER A 68 -16.28 1.46 4.46
C SER A 68 -15.39 2.30 3.54
N ALA A 69 -14.72 1.72 2.54
CA ALA A 69 -13.75 2.43 1.70
C ALA A 69 -14.37 3.61 0.95
N LYS A 70 -15.62 3.46 0.50
CA LYS A 70 -16.35 4.52 -0.21
C LYS A 70 -16.62 5.72 0.71
N GLU A 71 -17.04 5.46 1.94
CA GLU A 71 -17.29 6.51 2.94
C GLU A 71 -15.99 7.18 3.37
N LEU A 72 -14.94 6.38 3.62
CA LEU A 72 -13.62 6.88 3.97
C LEU A 72 -13.01 7.76 2.87
N ALA A 73 -13.15 7.36 1.61
CA ALA A 73 -12.67 8.15 0.48
C ALA A 73 -13.36 9.53 0.41
N LEU A 74 -14.67 9.57 0.67
CA LEU A 74 -15.44 10.80 0.70
C LEU A 74 -15.04 11.69 1.89
N LEU A 75 -14.78 11.10 3.05
CA LEU A 75 -14.24 11.82 4.21
C LEU A 75 -12.88 12.45 3.90
N VAL A 76 -11.95 11.68 3.31
CA VAL A 76 -10.63 12.18 2.91
C VAL A 76 -10.76 13.31 1.87
N PHE A 77 -11.71 13.20 0.93
CA PHE A 77 -11.97 14.25 -0.03
C PHE A 77 -12.36 15.57 0.65
N PHE A 78 -13.32 15.55 1.57
CA PHE A 78 -13.69 16.75 2.32
C PHE A 78 -12.56 17.29 3.18
N LEU A 79 -11.77 16.41 3.79
CA LEU A 79 -10.60 16.80 4.58
C LEU A 79 -9.58 17.56 3.72
N VAL A 80 -9.26 17.05 2.53
CA VAL A 80 -8.34 17.71 1.60
C VAL A 80 -8.86 19.08 1.16
N VAL A 81 -10.16 19.19 0.84
CA VAL A 81 -10.77 20.49 0.50
C VAL A 81 -10.63 21.46 1.67
N GLY A 82 -10.92 21.01 2.90
CA GLY A 82 -10.72 21.80 4.12
C GLY A 82 -9.28 22.26 4.27
N ILE A 83 -8.31 21.35 4.14
CA ILE A 83 -6.87 21.66 4.23
C ILE A 83 -6.49 22.74 3.20
N VAL A 84 -6.91 22.60 1.94
CA VAL A 84 -6.56 23.56 0.88
C VAL A 84 -7.17 24.94 1.17
N LEU A 85 -8.43 24.99 1.62
CA LEU A 85 -9.09 26.25 1.97
C LEU A 85 -8.39 26.93 3.15
N PHE A 86 -8.16 26.20 4.24
CA PHE A 86 -7.48 26.76 5.42
C PHE A 86 -6.04 27.16 5.11
N ALA A 87 -5.29 26.37 4.35
CA ALA A 87 -3.95 26.73 3.91
C ALA A 87 -3.94 28.01 3.08
N SER A 88 -4.92 28.18 2.17
CA SER A 88 -5.04 29.40 1.36
C SER A 88 -5.37 30.64 2.20
N LEU A 89 -6.26 30.49 3.18
CA LEU A 89 -6.62 31.57 4.11
C LEU A 89 -5.44 31.99 4.99
N VAL A 90 -4.71 31.02 5.55
CA VAL A 90 -3.51 31.28 6.36
C VAL A 90 -2.44 31.96 5.50
N PHE A 91 -2.19 31.48 4.29
CA PHE A 91 -1.24 32.10 3.37
C PHE A 91 -1.59 33.57 3.08
N TYR A 92 -2.87 33.88 2.89
CA TYR A 92 -3.30 35.26 2.68
C TYR A 92 -3.19 36.11 3.95
N ALA A 93 -3.53 35.56 5.12
CA ALA A 93 -3.39 36.24 6.40
C ALA A 93 -1.92 36.56 6.71
N GLU A 94 -0.99 35.61 6.49
CA GLU A 94 0.45 35.83 6.65
C GLU A 94 0.99 36.86 5.66
N ARG A 95 0.43 36.94 4.45
CA ARG A 95 0.81 37.95 3.44
C ARG A 95 0.26 39.35 3.72
N LEU A 96 -0.82 39.47 4.46
CA LEU A 96 -1.43 40.74 4.84
C LEU A 96 -0.79 41.35 6.10
N GLN A 97 -0.10 40.53 6.89
CA GLN A 97 0.65 40.95 8.08
C GLN A 97 2.05 41.44 7.71
#